data_AF-A0A6N8FKK6-F1
#
_entry.id   AF-A0A6N8FKK6-F1
#
_cell.length_a   1.000
_cell.length_b   1.000
_cell.length_c   1.000
_cell.angle_alpha   90.00
_cell.angle_beta   90.00
_cell.angle_gamma   90.00
#
_symmetry.space_group_name_H-M   'P 1'
#
loop_
_entity.id
_entity.type
_entity.pdbx_description
1 polymer ?
#
loop_
_entity_poly.entity_id
_entity_poly.type
_entity_poly.pdbx_seq_one_letter_code
_entity_poly.pdbx_strand_id
1 'polypeptide(L)'
;MKQLDQEIESANGELNDTIKATNERKDEFQELKELAANKDDLKSEVIKHQRELKSLQTDIKSAEEELAKLEGELIKASDKPIKVSAGYFYFGSDIEPGRYKITAQEGHRGNVFIREEGKRGSYVGETFGDGSRGSTVDFVFESKAGDEIEATIPVYLYPVE
;
A
#
# COMPACT_ATOMS: atom_id res chain seq x y z
N MET A 1 -83.98 -34.67 -22.98
CA MET A 1 -83.23 -34.91 -21.72
C MET A 1 -81.82 -35.40 -22.03
N LYS A 2 -81.59 -36.61 -22.57
CA LYS A 2 -80.22 -37.15 -22.83
C LYS A 2 -79.22 -36.25 -23.59
N GLN A 3 -79.63 -35.52 -24.64
CA GLN A 3 -78.72 -34.62 -25.38
C GLN A 3 -78.26 -33.43 -24.54
N LEU A 4 -79.18 -32.85 -23.76
CA LEU A 4 -78.88 -31.72 -22.88
C LEU A 4 -77.92 -32.15 -21.77
N ASP A 5 -78.08 -33.36 -21.24
CA ASP A 5 -77.19 -33.89 -20.20
C ASP A 5 -75.75 -34.07 -20.72
N GLN A 6 -75.58 -34.55 -21.97
CA GLN A 6 -74.26 -34.66 -22.61
C GLN A 6 -73.61 -33.30 -22.89
N GLU A 7 -74.39 -32.31 -23.32
CA GLU A 7 -73.88 -30.95 -23.53
C GLU A 7 -73.42 -30.32 -22.21
N ILE A 8 -74.17 -30.52 -21.12
CA ILE A 8 -73.79 -30.07 -19.77
C ILE A 8 -72.49 -30.74 -19.31
N GLU A 9 -72.36 -32.05 -19.54
CA GLU A 9 -71.15 -32.79 -19.16
C GLU A 9 -69.92 -32.32 -19.95
N SER A 10 -70.05 -32.10 -21.25
CA SER A 10 -69.00 -31.54 -22.11
C SER A 10 -68.61 -30.13 -21.67
N ALA A 11 -69.59 -29.25 -21.45
CA ALA A 11 -69.36 -27.87 -21.03
C ALA A 11 -68.67 -27.80 -19.65
N ASN A 12 -69.00 -28.71 -18.72
CA ASN A 12 -68.32 -28.81 -17.44
C ASN A 12 -66.87 -29.29 -17.58
N GLY A 13 -66.60 -30.20 -18.52
CA GLY A 13 -65.24 -30.63 -18.87
C GLY A 13 -64.40 -29.46 -19.37
N GLU A 14 -64.90 -28.74 -20.38
CA GLU A 14 -64.23 -27.56 -20.94
C GLU A 14 -64.02 -26.46 -19.90
N LEU A 15 -65.01 -26.25 -19.02
CA LEU A 15 -64.91 -25.29 -17.92
C LEU A 15 -63.78 -25.68 -16.95
N ASN A 16 -63.67 -26.95 -16.58
CA ASN A 16 -62.62 -27.44 -15.68
C ASN A 16 -61.22 -27.30 -16.32
N ASP A 17 -61.08 -27.64 -17.60
CA ASP A 17 -59.82 -27.48 -18.33
C ASP A 17 -59.42 -26.00 -18.43
N THR A 18 -60.39 -25.12 -18.69
CA THR A 18 -60.18 -23.67 -18.73
C THR A 18 -59.77 -23.12 -17.36
N ILE A 19 -60.40 -23.59 -16.28
CA ILE A 19 -60.04 -23.22 -14.90
C ILE A 19 -58.59 -23.65 -14.60
N LYS A 20 -58.22 -24.88 -14.98
CA LYS A 20 -56.87 -25.39 -14.78
C LYS A 20 -55.83 -24.55 -15.51
N ALA A 21 -56.04 -24.30 -16.80
CA ALA A 21 -55.14 -23.48 -17.62
C ALA A 21 -55.05 -22.01 -17.12
N THR A 22 -56.14 -21.48 -16.58
CA THR A 22 -56.17 -20.12 -15.99
C THR A 22 -55.34 -20.05 -14.72
N ASN A 23 -55.40 -21.08 -13.87
CA ASN A 23 -54.59 -21.16 -12.65
C ASN A 23 -53.09 -21.32 -12.99
N GLU A 24 -52.74 -22.20 -13.92
CA GLU A 24 -51.35 -22.37 -14.39
C GLU A 24 -50.77 -21.05 -14.92
N ARG A 25 -51.53 -20.33 -15.77
CA ARG A 25 -51.12 -19.00 -16.27
C ARG A 25 -51.01 -17.95 -15.18
N LYS A 26 -51.84 -18.02 -14.13
CA LYS A 26 -51.78 -17.10 -13.00
C LYS A 26 -50.48 -17.32 -12.22
N ASP A 27 -50.09 -18.57 -12.02
CA ASP A 27 -48.85 -18.92 -11.33
C ASP A 27 -47.63 -18.47 -12.14
N GLU A 28 -47.60 -18.76 -13.45
CA GLU A 28 -46.56 -18.26 -14.38
C GLU A 28 -46.44 -16.72 -14.36
N PHE A 29 -47.58 -16.01 -14.29
CA PHE A 29 -47.58 -14.55 -14.23
C PHE A 29 -46.99 -14.02 -12.91
N GLN A 30 -47.19 -14.70 -11.78
CA GLN A 30 -46.56 -14.31 -10.52
C GLN A 30 -45.05 -14.50 -10.59
N GLU A 31 -44.57 -15.64 -11.12
CA GLU A 31 -43.14 -15.90 -11.29
C GLU A 31 -42.48 -14.84 -12.19
N LEU A 32 -43.11 -14.47 -13.32
CA LEU A 32 -42.62 -13.41 -14.20
C LEU A 32 -42.54 -12.04 -13.50
N LYS A 33 -43.49 -11.75 -12.61
CA LYS A 33 -43.51 -10.50 -11.84
C LYS A 33 -42.36 -10.46 -10.83
N GLU A 34 -42.07 -11.57 -10.15
CA GLU A 34 -40.93 -11.70 -9.25
C GLU A 34 -39.60 -11.57 -10.00
N LEU A 35 -39.47 -12.22 -11.16
CA LEU A 35 -38.31 -12.08 -12.05
C LEU A 35 -38.08 -10.64 -12.52
N ALA A 36 -39.15 -9.92 -12.85
CA ALA A 36 -39.06 -8.52 -13.23
C ALA A 36 -38.56 -7.63 -12.08
N ALA A 37 -39.05 -7.87 -10.85
CA ALA A 37 -38.58 -7.15 -9.67
C ALA A 37 -37.08 -7.41 -9.40
N ASN A 38 -36.67 -8.69 -9.40
CA ASN A 38 -35.26 -9.07 -9.21
C ASN A 38 -34.34 -8.45 -10.27
N LYS A 39 -34.82 -8.29 -11.51
CA LYS A 39 -34.06 -7.63 -12.59
C LYS A 39 -33.81 -6.16 -12.30
N ASP A 40 -34.80 -5.44 -11.75
CA ASP A 40 -34.66 -4.03 -11.41
C ASP A 40 -33.73 -3.83 -10.20
N ASP A 41 -33.75 -4.74 -9.23
CA ASP A 41 -32.82 -4.77 -8.10
C ASP A 41 -31.39 -5.02 -8.57
N LEU A 42 -31.16 -6.05 -9.38
CA LEU A 42 -29.84 -6.35 -9.96
C LEU A 42 -29.30 -5.18 -10.78
N LYS A 43 -30.16 -4.48 -11.53
CA LYS A 43 -29.75 -3.29 -12.29
C LYS A 43 -29.30 -2.17 -11.35
N SER A 44 -29.96 -2.00 -10.22
CA SER A 44 -29.60 -1.02 -9.20
C SER A 44 -28.26 -1.35 -8.53
N GLU A 45 -28.02 -2.63 -8.22
CA GLU A 45 -26.74 -3.11 -7.68
C GLU A 45 -25.59 -2.91 -8.68
N VAL A 46 -25.80 -3.22 -9.96
CA VAL A 46 -24.79 -2.97 -11.01
C VAL A 46 -24.41 -1.50 -11.09
N ILE A 47 -25.39 -0.58 -11.02
CA ILE A 47 -25.12 0.87 -11.02
C ILE A 47 -24.33 1.27 -9.78
N LYS A 48 -24.64 0.70 -8.61
CA LYS A 48 -23.92 0.97 -7.37
C LYS A 48 -22.46 0.52 -7.48
N HIS A 49 -22.21 -0.72 -7.89
CA HIS A 49 -20.86 -1.24 -8.06
C HIS A 49 -20.06 -0.51 -9.14
N GLN A 50 -20.69 -0.04 -10.21
CA GLN A 50 -20.03 0.82 -11.20
C GLN A 50 -19.57 2.17 -10.60
N ARG A 51 -20.33 2.75 -9.66
CA ARG A 51 -19.92 3.98 -8.96
C ARG A 51 -18.78 3.70 -7.99
N GLU A 52 -18.87 2.63 -7.23
CA GLU A 52 -17.81 2.19 -6.29
C GLU A 52 -16.49 1.93 -7.05
N LEU A 53 -16.53 1.23 -8.19
CA LEU A 53 -15.36 1.01 -9.03
C LEU A 53 -14.71 2.30 -9.51
N LYS A 54 -15.51 3.29 -9.94
CA LYS A 54 -14.98 4.60 -10.36
C LYS A 54 -14.34 5.37 -9.21
N SER A 55 -14.91 5.28 -8.00
CA SER A 55 -14.32 5.88 -6.80
C SER A 55 -12.98 5.23 -6.51
N LEU A 56 -12.94 3.90 -6.42
CA LEU A 56 -11.71 3.16 -6.14
C LEU A 56 -10.61 3.42 -7.18
N GLN A 57 -10.97 3.54 -8.46
CA GLN A 57 -10.01 3.93 -9.51
C GLN A 57 -9.42 5.32 -9.29
N THR A 58 -10.21 6.26 -8.78
CA THR A 58 -9.74 7.61 -8.46
C THR A 58 -8.81 7.59 -7.26
N ASP A 59 -9.16 6.83 -6.22
CA ASP A 59 -8.36 6.68 -5.01
C ASP A 59 -7.01 6.01 -5.30
N ILE A 60 -7.00 4.95 -6.12
CA ILE A 60 -5.77 4.28 -6.57
C ILE A 60 -4.85 5.26 -7.29
N LYS A 61 -5.38 6.04 -8.22
CA LYS A 61 -4.58 7.02 -8.97
C LYS A 61 -3.97 8.07 -8.03
N SER A 62 -4.74 8.54 -7.04
CA SER A 62 -4.22 9.47 -6.03
C SER A 62 -3.10 8.86 -5.21
N ALA A 63 -3.24 7.60 -4.78
CA ALA A 63 -2.22 6.90 -4.02
C ALA A 63 -0.93 6.66 -4.84
N GLU A 64 -1.06 6.34 -6.13
CA GLU A 64 0.09 6.20 -7.04
C GLU A 64 0.85 7.53 -7.21
N GLU A 65 0.13 8.65 -7.33
CA GLU A 65 0.73 9.99 -7.42
C GLU A 65 1.47 10.39 -6.12
N GLU A 66 0.91 10.07 -4.95
CA GLU A 66 1.57 10.29 -3.65
C GLU A 66 2.81 9.42 -3.48
N LEU A 67 2.75 8.15 -3.88
CA LEU A 67 3.88 7.23 -3.83
C LEU A 67 5.05 7.74 -4.69
N ALA A 68 4.76 8.12 -5.94
CA ALA A 68 5.79 8.66 -6.84
C ALA A 68 6.44 9.94 -6.29
N LYS A 69 5.67 10.78 -5.59
CA LYS A 69 6.20 11.97 -4.92
C LYS A 69 7.13 11.60 -3.76
N LEU A 70 6.72 10.67 -2.91
CA LEU A 70 7.50 10.20 -1.77
C LEU A 70 8.80 9.52 -2.22
N GLU A 71 8.75 8.68 -3.25
CA GLU A 71 9.95 8.09 -3.86
C GLU A 71 10.91 9.17 -4.37
N GLY A 72 10.38 10.21 -5.04
CA GLY A 72 11.18 11.33 -5.51
C GLY A 72 11.79 12.19 -4.39
N GLU A 73 11.08 12.35 -3.26
CA GLU A 73 11.58 13.04 -2.07
C GLU A 73 12.65 12.20 -1.35
N LEU A 74 12.45 10.89 -1.27
CA LEU A 74 13.40 9.95 -0.68
C LEU A 74 14.73 9.92 -1.44
N ILE A 75 14.69 9.84 -2.78
CA ILE A 75 15.91 9.91 -3.61
C ILE A 75 16.68 11.21 -3.36
N LYS A 76 15.97 12.34 -3.30
CA LYS A 76 16.60 13.65 -2.99
C LYS A 76 17.21 13.68 -1.59
N ALA A 77 16.58 13.02 -0.62
CA ALA A 77 17.08 12.92 0.75
C ALA A 77 18.31 11.99 0.84
N SER A 78 18.31 10.85 0.13
CA SER A 78 19.46 9.94 0.07
C SER A 78 20.66 10.56 -0.67
N ASP A 79 20.41 11.42 -1.66
CA ASP A 79 21.48 12.09 -2.42
C ASP A 79 22.15 13.24 -1.69
N LYS A 80 21.50 13.84 -0.67
CA LYS A 80 22.08 14.97 0.07
C LYS A 80 22.74 14.49 1.36
N PRO A 81 24.09 14.41 1.43
CA PRO A 81 24.75 13.99 2.65
C PRO A 81 24.57 15.01 3.76
N ILE A 82 24.40 14.49 4.98
CA ILE A 82 24.57 15.27 6.21
C ILE A 82 26.06 15.56 6.35
N LYS A 83 26.41 16.85 6.44
CA LYS A 83 27.79 17.29 6.66
C LYS A 83 28.06 17.33 8.16
N VAL A 84 29.02 16.54 8.61
CA VAL A 84 29.42 16.49 10.02
C VAL A 84 30.85 17.02 10.13
N SER A 85 31.06 18.00 10.98
CA SER A 85 32.41 18.54 11.26
C SER A 85 33.24 17.53 12.07
N ALA A 86 34.54 17.76 12.20
CA ALA A 86 35.33 17.00 13.18
C ALA A 86 34.82 17.31 14.61
N GLY A 87 34.69 16.30 15.45
CA GLY A 87 34.17 16.43 16.82
C GLY A 87 33.37 15.22 17.29
N TYR A 88 32.53 15.46 18.29
CA TYR A 88 31.64 14.48 18.91
C TYR A 88 30.20 14.89 18.66
N PHE A 89 29.39 13.94 18.19
CA PHE A 89 27.96 14.13 17.95
C PHE A 89 27.19 12.89 18.39
N TYR A 90 25.92 13.07 18.70
CA TYR A 90 25.05 12.00 19.19
C TYR A 90 23.86 11.77 18.27
N PHE A 91 23.61 10.51 17.94
CA PHE A 91 22.41 10.10 17.22
C PHE A 91 21.17 10.23 18.12
N GLY A 92 20.11 10.87 17.63
CA GLY A 92 18.91 11.24 18.38
C GLY A 92 18.97 12.61 19.06
N SER A 93 20.13 13.28 19.08
CA SER A 93 20.27 14.67 19.56
C SER A 93 20.77 15.60 18.46
N ASP A 94 21.89 15.24 17.83
CA ASP A 94 22.54 16.07 16.81
C ASP A 94 22.26 15.56 15.38
N ILE A 95 22.10 14.25 15.23
CA ILE A 95 21.89 13.55 13.95
C ILE A 95 20.75 12.56 14.14
N GLU A 96 19.81 12.44 13.21
CA GLU A 96 18.74 11.44 13.33
C GLU A 96 19.34 10.01 13.33
N PRO A 97 18.82 9.06 14.14
CA PRO A 97 19.24 7.67 14.07
C PRO A 97 18.84 7.03 12.73
N GLY A 98 19.64 6.10 12.24
CA GLY A 98 19.34 5.40 10.99
C GLY A 98 20.53 4.68 10.38
N ARG A 99 20.37 4.24 9.14
CA ARG A 99 21.42 3.58 8.38
C ARG A 99 22.12 4.59 7.47
N TYR A 100 23.45 4.64 7.57
CA TYR A 100 24.25 5.63 6.85
C TYR A 100 25.45 4.98 6.16
N LYS A 101 25.75 5.46 4.96
CA LYS A 101 27.09 5.34 4.38
C LYS A 101 27.91 6.57 4.79
N ILE A 102 29.01 6.37 5.49
CA ILE A 102 29.94 7.44 5.88
C ILE A 102 31.12 7.51 4.91
N THR A 103 31.54 8.72 4.56
CA THR A 103 32.79 8.99 3.81
C THR A 103 33.54 10.17 4.40
N ALA A 104 34.87 10.23 4.22
CA ALA A 104 35.62 11.46 4.48
C ALA A 104 35.19 12.58 3.50
N GLN A 105 35.23 13.83 3.95
CA GLN A 105 35.21 14.96 3.01
C GLN A 105 36.54 15.02 2.24
N GLU A 106 36.49 15.53 1.01
CA GLU A 106 37.64 15.54 0.10
C GLU A 106 38.89 16.19 0.73
N GLY A 107 40.04 15.54 0.56
CA GLY A 107 41.32 16.00 1.09
C GLY A 107 41.57 15.70 2.57
N HIS A 108 40.63 15.05 3.27
CA HIS A 108 40.78 14.68 4.67
C HIS A 108 41.10 13.19 4.86
N ARG A 109 41.96 12.91 5.84
CA ARG A 109 42.28 11.55 6.30
C ARG A 109 42.31 11.53 7.82
N GLY A 110 41.64 10.58 8.43
CA GLY A 110 41.52 10.52 9.89
C GLY A 110 40.68 9.36 10.38
N ASN A 111 40.50 9.29 11.69
CA ASN A 111 39.79 8.20 12.33
C ASN A 111 38.35 8.62 12.64
N VAL A 112 37.45 7.66 12.49
CA VAL A 112 36.07 7.79 12.96
C VAL A 112 35.72 6.58 13.80
N PHE A 113 35.13 6.86 14.95
CA PHE A 113 34.63 5.85 15.87
C PHE A 113 33.14 6.05 16.09
N ILE A 114 32.38 4.96 16.08
CA ILE A 114 30.96 4.97 16.43
C ILE A 114 30.73 3.97 17.56
N ARG A 115 30.10 4.45 18.63
CA ARG A 115 29.94 3.74 19.90
C ARG A 115 28.49 3.76 20.33
N GLU A 116 28.06 2.64 20.89
CA GLU A 116 26.74 2.57 21.53
C GLU A 116 26.77 3.29 22.88
N GLU A 117 25.66 3.93 23.23
CA GLU A 117 25.53 4.68 24.49
C GLU A 117 25.98 3.85 25.70
N GLY A 118 26.88 4.42 26.51
CA GLY A 118 27.38 3.78 27.73
C GLY A 118 28.31 2.57 27.50
N LYS A 119 28.64 2.21 26.26
CA LYS A 119 29.60 1.14 25.95
C LYS A 119 30.98 1.70 25.62
N ARG A 120 32.02 1.01 26.09
CA ARG A 120 33.43 1.40 25.86
C ARG A 120 33.97 0.97 24.50
N GLY A 121 33.33 -0.01 23.85
CA GLY A 121 33.75 -0.52 22.54
C GLY A 121 33.08 0.24 21.40
N SER A 122 33.84 0.55 20.37
CA SER A 122 33.28 1.06 19.11
C SER A 122 32.95 -0.10 18.18
N TYR A 123 31.77 -0.06 17.56
CA TYR A 123 31.38 -1.03 16.54
C TYR A 123 31.75 -0.55 15.12
N VAL A 124 32.11 0.73 14.99
CA VAL A 124 32.85 1.27 13.84
C VAL A 124 34.13 1.89 14.35
N GLY A 125 35.28 1.54 13.79
CA GLY A 125 36.58 2.07 14.18
C GLY A 125 37.53 2.07 12.98
N GLU A 126 37.29 3.01 12.07
CA GLU A 126 37.88 3.01 10.73
C GLU A 126 38.75 4.25 10.50
N THR A 127 39.84 4.07 9.77
CA THR A 127 40.65 5.19 9.26
C THR A 127 40.19 5.56 7.87
N PHE A 128 39.43 6.64 7.72
CA PHE A 128 38.92 7.11 6.45
C PHE A 128 39.95 7.92 5.65
N GLY A 129 39.87 7.82 4.32
CA GLY A 129 40.75 8.51 3.38
C GLY A 129 40.40 8.22 1.92
N ASP A 130 41.40 8.23 1.04
CA ASP A 130 41.27 8.05 -0.42
C ASP A 130 41.45 6.59 -0.87
N GLY A 131 41.42 5.63 0.05
CA GLY A 131 41.70 4.23 -0.25
C GLY A 131 43.20 3.87 -0.25
N SER A 132 44.08 4.87 -0.20
CA SER A 132 45.52 4.64 -0.13
C SER A 132 45.95 4.27 1.30
N ARG A 133 47.10 3.58 1.42
CA ARG A 133 47.73 3.25 2.71
C ARG A 133 46.78 2.56 3.70
N GLY A 134 45.89 1.71 3.18
CA GLY A 134 44.91 0.95 3.96
C GLY A 134 43.78 1.79 4.56
N SER A 135 43.52 2.99 4.02
CA SER A 135 42.37 3.79 4.45
C SER A 135 41.07 3.32 3.81
N THR A 136 39.97 3.46 4.54
CA THR A 136 38.61 3.13 4.12
C THR A 136 38.01 4.31 3.35
N VAL A 137 37.42 4.08 2.18
CA VAL A 137 36.79 5.14 1.38
C VAL A 137 35.38 5.43 1.89
N ASP A 138 34.62 4.36 2.13
CA ASP A 138 33.29 4.42 2.69
C ASP A 138 33.02 3.22 3.61
N PHE A 139 32.06 3.38 4.52
CA PHE A 139 31.58 2.32 5.39
C PHE A 139 30.08 2.49 5.63
N VAL A 140 29.33 1.40 5.69
CA VAL A 140 27.90 1.43 6.01
C VAL A 140 27.67 0.93 7.43
N PHE A 141 26.95 1.71 8.23
CA PHE A 141 26.60 1.36 9.60
C PHE A 141 25.13 1.72 9.89
N GLU A 142 24.61 1.15 10.96
CA GLU A 142 23.32 1.50 11.54
C GLU A 142 23.56 2.13 12.91
N SER A 143 22.91 3.26 13.18
CA SER A 143 22.92 3.93 14.48
C SER A 143 21.56 3.90 15.15
N LYS A 144 21.60 3.92 16.48
CA LYS A 144 20.45 4.02 17.37
C LYS A 144 20.51 5.34 18.13
N ALA A 145 19.37 5.76 18.67
CA ALA A 145 19.34 6.90 19.58
C ALA A 145 20.27 6.66 20.77
N GLY A 146 21.11 7.64 21.08
CA GLY A 146 22.15 7.58 22.13
C GLY A 146 23.54 7.22 21.61
N ASP A 147 23.67 6.66 20.40
CA ASP A 147 24.98 6.34 19.83
C ASP A 147 25.83 7.61 19.62
N GLU A 148 27.12 7.52 19.88
CA GLU A 148 28.10 8.59 19.71
C GLU A 148 28.91 8.36 18.44
N ILE A 149 29.08 9.41 17.62
CA ILE A 149 30.12 9.48 16.59
C ILE A 149 31.23 10.44 17.03
N GLU A 150 32.45 9.92 17.08
CA GLU A 150 33.68 10.70 17.24
C GLU A 150 34.42 10.69 15.91
N ALA A 151 34.57 11.86 15.28
CA ALA A 151 35.29 12.00 14.02
C ALA A 151 36.46 12.98 14.18
N THR A 152 37.69 12.54 13.87
CA THR A 152 38.86 13.44 13.86
C THR A 152 38.94 14.30 12.60
N ILE A 153 38.02 14.10 11.66
CA ILE A 153 37.93 14.77 10.36
C ILE A 153 36.47 15.09 10.04
N PRO A 154 36.21 16.08 9.16
CA PRO A 154 34.88 16.27 8.64
C PRO A 154 34.47 15.10 7.73
N VAL A 155 33.23 14.65 7.86
CA VAL A 155 32.67 13.50 7.14
C VAL A 155 31.33 13.85 6.49
N TYR A 156 30.91 13.01 5.54
CA TYR A 156 29.57 12.98 4.98
C TYR A 156 28.85 11.73 5.45
N LEU A 157 27.60 11.87 5.89
CA LEU A 157 26.69 10.75 6.13
C LEU A 157 25.60 10.77 5.06
N TYR A 158 25.58 9.74 4.22
CA TYR A 158 24.54 9.53 3.22
C TYR A 158 23.51 8.56 3.81
N PRO A 159 22.24 8.98 4.01
CA PRO A 159 21.17 8.06 4.38
C PRO A 159 21.06 6.93 3.36
N VAL A 160 20.93 5.69 3.81
CA VAL A 160 20.71 4.51 2.96
C VAL A 160 19.53 3.70 3.49
N GLU A 161 18.74 3.10 2.59
CA GLU A 161 17.70 2.12 2.94
C GLU A 161 18.29 0.77 3.38
#